data_AF-A0A427XY31-F1
#
_entry.id   AF-A0A427XY31-F1
#
_cell.length_a   1.000
_cell.length_b   1.000
_cell.length_c   1.000
_cell.angle_alpha   90.00
_cell.angle_beta   90.00
_cell.angle_gamma   90.00
#
_symmetry.space_group_name_H-M   'P 1'
#
loop_
_entity.id
_entity.type
_entity.pdbx_description
1 polymer ?
#
loop_
_entity_poly.entity_id
_entity_poly.type
_entity_poly.pdbx_seq_one_letter_code
_entity_poly.pdbx_strand_id
1 'polypeptide(L)'
;MDSKAPREKGRLGKIANLRWPLLVWAIFGTALTLSDGILTPAVSVVSAVEGIAVAQPSVTNAIVGISIAFLIFLFGLPPLGTQKITFFFAPGMGEEFPGDLQLSELLKAPNADTLIQDLAVLISERGVAFFRGQDLSAEDMKVLGQKLGELSGKPAESGLHIHHLTEVNSPKGDQVHIVTSTRRVDRYRGDSSRLHSLKWHSDSCYEPVPSDYTLLKIHTLPASGGDTLWANGYEVYSRLSPPLARMLEGLNALHDVRSHYTKAGEDFGNKLRTGERGHPLNTGQDLCAIHPVIRTQYAYYHFVPVTGWKAVFVNKGVTKRIIGLSKDESDAILDYLNKLFLENHDLQLRFKWKVDNGGGLLADDPLPTSDYEDQLRVGDRVVGVGEKPYYDPNAKDRRRALGLPGFFDDK
;
A
#
# COMPACT_ATOMS: atom_id res chain seq x y z
N MET A 1 28.73 -64.08 9.29
CA MET A 1 27.57 -63.59 10.07
C MET A 1 26.89 -62.53 9.23
N ASP A 2 25.85 -62.96 8.51
CA ASP A 2 24.94 -62.10 7.76
C ASP A 2 24.12 -61.24 8.71
N SER A 3 23.99 -59.94 8.44
CA SER A 3 22.85 -59.15 8.90
C SER A 3 22.28 -58.34 7.74
N LYS A 4 21.23 -58.88 7.12
CA LYS A 4 20.38 -58.15 6.18
C LYS A 4 19.32 -57.41 6.99
N ALA A 5 19.36 -56.09 6.98
CA ALA A 5 18.22 -55.28 7.39
C ALA A 5 17.08 -55.40 6.35
N PRO A 6 15.79 -55.38 6.75
CA PRO A 6 14.67 -55.64 5.85
C PRO A 6 14.34 -54.42 4.99
N ARG A 7 14.15 -54.62 3.67
CA ARG A 7 13.63 -53.60 2.76
C ARG A 7 12.16 -53.31 3.08
N GLU A 8 11.86 -52.10 3.55
CA GLU A 8 10.50 -51.55 3.63
C GLU A 8 9.87 -51.42 2.23
N LYS A 9 9.24 -52.49 1.74
CA LYS A 9 8.37 -52.47 0.55
C LYS A 9 6.88 -52.31 0.89
N GLY A 10 6.55 -51.56 1.95
CA GLY A 10 5.18 -51.51 2.51
C GLY A 10 4.31 -50.32 2.09
N ARG A 11 4.87 -49.10 1.96
CA ARG A 11 4.09 -47.86 1.74
C ARG A 11 4.19 -47.29 0.32
N LEU A 12 5.38 -47.33 -0.29
CA LEU A 12 5.62 -46.77 -1.63
C LEU A 12 4.91 -47.53 -2.77
N GLY A 13 4.73 -48.86 -2.63
CA GLY A 13 4.04 -49.68 -3.63
C GLY A 13 2.53 -49.40 -3.72
N LYS A 14 1.90 -48.99 -2.60
CA LYS A 14 0.47 -48.62 -2.59
C LYS A 14 0.22 -47.26 -3.26
N ILE A 15 1.18 -46.33 -3.18
CA ILE A 15 1.13 -45.01 -3.84
C ILE A 15 1.34 -45.16 -5.36
N ALA A 16 2.19 -46.10 -5.79
CA ALA A 16 2.40 -46.38 -7.21
C ALA A 16 1.12 -46.82 -7.94
N ASN A 17 0.27 -47.61 -7.28
CA ASN A 17 -1.02 -48.07 -7.83
C ASN A 17 -2.11 -46.99 -7.86
N LEU A 18 -1.97 -45.92 -7.07
CA LEU A 18 -2.88 -44.76 -7.05
C LEU A 18 -2.49 -43.67 -8.06
N ARG A 19 -1.27 -43.73 -8.61
CA ARG A 19 -0.76 -42.72 -9.55
C ARG A 19 -1.64 -42.56 -10.79
N TRP A 20 -2.08 -43.67 -11.40
CA TRP A 20 -2.92 -43.64 -12.59
C TRP A 20 -4.33 -43.12 -12.33
N PRO A 21 -5.06 -43.61 -11.31
CA PRO A 21 -6.34 -43.04 -10.91
C PRO A 21 -6.26 -41.54 -10.57
N LEU A 22 -5.23 -41.12 -9.82
CA LEU A 22 -5.02 -39.71 -9.47
C LEU A 22 -4.69 -38.85 -10.69
N LEU A 23 -3.89 -39.36 -11.63
CA LEU A 23 -3.58 -38.66 -12.87
C LEU A 23 -4.83 -38.47 -13.73
N VAL A 24 -5.65 -39.52 -13.89
CA VAL A 24 -6.93 -39.43 -14.60
C VAL A 24 -7.83 -38.39 -13.93
N TRP A 25 -7.87 -38.36 -12.60
CA TRP A 25 -8.70 -37.41 -11.87
C TRP A 25 -8.19 -35.97 -11.95
N ALA A 26 -6.87 -35.77 -11.93
CA ALA A 26 -6.26 -34.47 -12.16
C ALA A 26 -6.47 -33.97 -13.60
N ILE A 27 -6.35 -34.84 -14.61
CA ILE A 27 -6.64 -34.50 -16.01
C ILE A 27 -8.11 -34.12 -16.17
N PHE A 28 -9.02 -34.90 -15.58
CA PHE A 28 -10.44 -34.58 -15.63
C PHE A 28 -10.77 -33.25 -14.95
N GLY A 29 -10.24 -33.00 -13.74
CA GLY A 29 -10.40 -31.72 -13.05
C GLY A 29 -9.83 -30.55 -13.85
N THR A 30 -8.66 -30.73 -14.48
CA THR A 30 -8.04 -29.71 -15.33
C THR A 30 -8.87 -29.45 -16.59
N ALA A 31 -9.42 -30.50 -17.20
CA ALA A 31 -10.30 -30.38 -18.36
C ALA A 31 -11.61 -29.66 -18.01
N LEU A 32 -12.20 -29.91 -16.83
CA LEU A 32 -13.36 -29.17 -16.36
C LEU A 32 -13.06 -27.69 -16.13
N THR A 33 -11.94 -27.36 -15.47
CA THR A 33 -11.54 -25.97 -15.23
C THR A 33 -11.23 -25.22 -16.53
N LEU A 34 -10.57 -25.88 -17.49
CA LEU A 34 -10.32 -25.32 -18.82
C LEU A 34 -11.62 -25.15 -19.62
N SER A 35 -12.52 -26.14 -19.54
CA SER A 35 -13.83 -26.10 -20.19
C SER A 35 -14.69 -24.98 -19.64
N ASP A 36 -14.74 -24.81 -18.32
CA ASP A 36 -15.51 -23.74 -17.68
C ASP A 36 -14.90 -22.36 -18.00
N GLY A 37 -13.57 -22.26 -17.98
CA GLY A 37 -12.84 -21.03 -18.36
C GLY A 37 -13.04 -20.60 -19.81
N ILE A 38 -13.31 -21.54 -20.73
CA ILE A 38 -13.53 -21.24 -22.16
C ILE A 38 -15.03 -21.07 -22.47
N LEU A 39 -15.88 -21.94 -21.95
CA LEU A 39 -17.30 -21.99 -22.31
C LEU A 39 -18.11 -20.89 -21.61
N THR A 40 -17.83 -20.61 -20.34
CA THR A 40 -18.66 -19.66 -19.57
C THR A 40 -18.61 -18.23 -20.13
N PRO A 41 -17.46 -17.68 -20.54
CA PRO A 41 -17.42 -16.39 -21.24
C PRO A 41 -18.13 -16.42 -22.59
N ALA A 42 -17.94 -17.48 -23.37
CA ALA A 42 -18.56 -17.62 -24.69
C ALA A 42 -20.10 -17.67 -24.59
N VAL A 43 -20.63 -18.49 -23.69
CA VAL A 43 -22.09 -18.62 -23.46
C VAL A 43 -22.67 -17.32 -22.91
N SER A 44 -21.96 -16.64 -21.99
CA SER A 44 -22.42 -15.38 -21.41
C SER A 44 -22.50 -14.26 -22.46
N VAL A 45 -21.48 -14.15 -23.32
CA VAL A 45 -21.45 -13.14 -24.40
C VAL A 45 -22.53 -13.44 -25.45
N VAL A 46 -22.68 -14.70 -25.86
CA VAL A 46 -23.74 -15.08 -26.82
C VAL A 46 -25.12 -14.76 -26.25
N SER A 47 -25.39 -15.11 -24.99
CA SER A 47 -26.67 -14.84 -24.32
C SER A 47 -26.95 -13.33 -24.22
N ALA A 48 -25.93 -12.51 -23.98
CA ALA A 48 -26.07 -11.05 -23.93
C ALA A 48 -26.40 -10.46 -25.32
N VAL A 49 -25.75 -10.96 -26.38
CA VAL A 49 -26.01 -10.53 -27.76
C VAL A 49 -27.39 -11.00 -28.24
N GLU A 50 -27.83 -12.19 -27.84
CA GLU A 50 -29.21 -12.66 -28.04
C GLU A 50 -30.23 -11.74 -27.37
N GLY A 51 -29.95 -11.26 -26.15
CA GLY A 51 -30.78 -10.26 -25.47
C GLY A 51 -30.91 -8.94 -26.25
N ILE A 52 -29.85 -8.52 -26.94
CA ILE A 52 -29.90 -7.34 -27.84
C ILE A 52 -30.77 -7.60 -29.07
N ALA A 53 -30.70 -8.82 -29.63
CA ALA A 53 -31.52 -9.20 -30.79
C ALA A 53 -33.03 -9.22 -30.50
N VAL A 54 -33.43 -9.37 -29.22
CA VAL A 54 -34.83 -9.20 -28.79
C VAL A 54 -35.30 -7.75 -28.93
N ALA A 55 -34.43 -6.77 -28.66
CA ALA A 55 -34.74 -5.34 -28.77
C ALA A 55 -34.57 -4.80 -30.21
N GLN A 56 -33.67 -5.39 -31.00
CA GLN A 56 -33.48 -5.08 -32.43
C GLN A 56 -33.41 -6.36 -33.28
N PRO A 57 -34.52 -6.75 -33.94
CA PRO A 57 -34.58 -7.96 -34.78
C PRO A 57 -33.64 -7.95 -35.99
N SER A 58 -33.10 -6.79 -36.39
CA SER A 58 -32.12 -6.67 -37.47
C SER A 58 -30.79 -7.36 -37.14
N VAL A 59 -30.53 -7.66 -35.87
CA VAL A 59 -29.25 -8.18 -35.37
C VAL A 59 -29.23 -9.71 -35.30
N THR A 60 -30.37 -10.38 -35.46
CA THR A 60 -30.52 -11.83 -35.25
C THR A 60 -29.61 -12.67 -36.15
N ASN A 61 -29.39 -12.27 -37.39
CA ASN A 61 -28.51 -12.97 -38.32
C ASN A 61 -27.01 -12.71 -38.06
N ALA A 62 -26.69 -11.76 -37.18
CA ALA A 62 -25.32 -11.34 -36.87
C ALA A 62 -24.87 -11.73 -35.45
N ILE A 63 -25.70 -12.43 -34.67
CA ILE A 63 -25.43 -12.78 -33.26
C ILE A 63 -24.05 -13.46 -33.10
N VAL A 64 -23.77 -14.46 -33.93
CA VAL A 64 -22.51 -15.20 -33.88
C VAL A 64 -21.32 -14.29 -34.20
N GLY A 65 -21.43 -13.47 -35.25
CA GLY A 65 -20.37 -12.55 -35.66
C GLY A 65 -20.07 -11.47 -34.62
N ILE A 66 -21.11 -10.91 -34.02
CA ILE A 66 -21.01 -9.90 -32.95
C ILE A 66 -20.43 -10.53 -31.68
N SER A 67 -20.85 -11.73 -31.32
CA SER A 67 -20.31 -12.47 -30.16
C SER A 67 -18.83 -12.77 -30.33
N ILE A 68 -18.41 -13.20 -31.53
CA ILE A 68 -17.00 -13.42 -31.86
C ILE A 68 -16.22 -12.10 -31.80
N ALA A 69 -16.76 -11.00 -32.34
CA ALA A 69 -16.11 -9.70 -32.27
C ALA A 69 -15.94 -9.20 -30.82
N PHE A 70 -16.95 -9.39 -29.97
CA PHE A 70 -16.84 -9.09 -28.54
C PHE A 70 -15.83 -9.98 -27.84
N LEU A 71 -15.79 -11.28 -28.12
CA LEU A 71 -14.80 -12.18 -27.52
C LEU A 71 -13.38 -11.82 -27.97
N ILE A 72 -13.16 -11.53 -29.26
CA ILE A 72 -11.86 -11.06 -29.77
C ILE A 72 -11.48 -9.72 -29.14
N PHE A 73 -12.42 -8.81 -28.93
CA PHE A 73 -12.15 -7.55 -28.25
C PHE A 73 -11.80 -7.78 -26.77
N LEU A 74 -12.64 -8.51 -26.04
CA LEU A 74 -12.50 -8.78 -24.61
C LEU A 74 -11.21 -9.56 -24.28
N PHE A 75 -10.85 -10.53 -25.12
CA PHE A 75 -9.69 -11.39 -24.95
C PHE A 75 -8.48 -11.03 -25.84
N GLY A 76 -8.61 -10.02 -26.71
CA GLY A 76 -7.53 -9.46 -27.52
C GLY A 76 -6.89 -8.21 -26.94
N LEU A 77 -7.49 -7.61 -25.91
CA LEU A 77 -6.90 -6.55 -25.07
C LEU A 77 -5.74 -6.98 -24.13
N PRO A 78 -5.47 -8.27 -23.79
CA PRO A 78 -4.39 -8.65 -22.87
C PRO A 78 -2.94 -8.32 -23.26
N PRO A 79 -2.52 -8.13 -24.54
CA PRO A 79 -1.14 -7.73 -24.83
C PRO A 79 -0.89 -6.22 -24.70
N LEU A 80 -1.89 -5.40 -24.32
CA LEU A 80 -1.75 -3.94 -24.20
C LEU A 80 -1.21 -3.46 -22.84
N GLY A 81 -0.61 -4.36 -22.06
CA GLY A 81 -0.01 -4.04 -20.77
C GLY A 81 -1.04 -4.02 -19.64
N THR A 82 -0.69 -4.67 -18.53
CA THR A 82 -1.46 -4.68 -17.28
C THR A 82 -1.77 -3.29 -16.75
N GLN A 83 -1.05 -2.25 -17.17
CA GLN A 83 -1.28 -0.84 -16.80
C GLN A 83 -2.72 -0.36 -17.06
N LYS A 84 -3.36 -0.79 -18.15
CA LYS A 84 -4.78 -0.45 -18.41
C LYS A 84 -5.77 -1.27 -17.58
N ILE A 85 -5.35 -2.45 -17.12
CA ILE A 85 -6.14 -3.36 -16.29
C ILE A 85 -6.09 -2.92 -14.82
N THR A 86 -4.94 -2.44 -14.34
CA THR A 86 -4.78 -1.87 -12.99
C THR A 86 -5.69 -0.65 -12.78
N PHE A 87 -5.79 0.22 -13.80
CA PHE A 87 -6.73 1.35 -13.80
C PHE A 87 -8.21 0.91 -13.70
N PHE A 88 -8.53 -0.29 -14.19
CA PHE A 88 -9.88 -0.86 -14.13
C PHE A 88 -10.24 -1.44 -12.75
N PHE A 89 -9.26 -1.95 -12.01
CA PHE A 89 -9.48 -2.60 -10.70
C PHE A 89 -9.32 -1.66 -9.50
N ALA A 90 -8.56 -0.57 -9.63
CA ALA A 90 -8.43 0.46 -8.59
C ALA A 90 -8.27 1.86 -9.23
N PRO A 91 -9.33 2.45 -9.81
CA PRO A 91 -9.24 3.71 -10.55
C PRO A 91 -8.75 4.89 -9.69
N GLY A 92 -8.93 4.79 -8.35
CA GLY A 92 -8.57 5.85 -7.41
C GLY A 92 -7.18 5.75 -6.79
N MET A 93 -6.49 4.59 -6.82
CA MET A 93 -5.25 4.37 -6.07
C MET A 93 -4.48 3.13 -6.54
N GLY A 94 -3.15 3.19 -6.49
CA GLY A 94 -2.24 2.07 -6.71
C GLY A 94 -1.86 1.83 -8.17
N GLU A 95 -0.63 1.35 -8.38
CA GLU A 95 -0.16 0.84 -9.66
C GLU A 95 0.69 -0.42 -9.45
N GLU A 96 0.44 -1.50 -10.20
CA GLU A 96 1.24 -2.73 -10.13
C GLU A 96 2.02 -2.90 -11.44
N PHE A 97 3.35 -2.99 -11.31
CA PHE A 97 4.25 -3.16 -12.43
C PHE A 97 4.46 -4.65 -12.77
N PRO A 98 4.69 -4.97 -14.05
CA PRO A 98 5.08 -6.31 -14.49
C PRO A 98 6.25 -6.90 -13.70
N GLY A 99 6.25 -8.22 -13.49
CA GLY A 99 7.23 -8.91 -12.64
C GLY A 99 8.63 -9.07 -13.23
N ASP A 100 8.83 -8.71 -14.49
CA ASP A 100 10.13 -8.66 -15.17
C ASP A 100 10.89 -7.35 -14.93
N LEU A 101 10.22 -6.30 -14.46
CA LEU A 101 10.86 -5.02 -14.15
C LEU A 101 11.64 -5.10 -12.83
N GLN A 102 12.94 -4.84 -12.86
CA GLN A 102 13.80 -4.81 -11.67
C GLN A 102 14.21 -3.36 -11.33
N LEU A 103 13.89 -2.93 -10.10
CA LEU A 103 14.30 -1.62 -9.59
C LEU A 103 15.83 -1.50 -9.45
N SER A 104 16.56 -2.61 -9.29
CA SER A 104 18.02 -2.62 -9.28
C SER A 104 18.62 -2.27 -10.65
N GLU A 105 17.94 -2.62 -11.75
CA GLU A 105 18.32 -2.22 -13.10
C GLU A 105 17.96 -0.75 -13.35
N LEU A 106 16.81 -0.30 -12.85
CA LEU A 106 16.40 1.11 -12.89
C LEU A 106 17.45 2.01 -12.21
N LEU A 107 17.99 1.60 -11.05
CA LEU A 107 19.06 2.31 -10.35
C LEU A 107 20.37 2.41 -11.15
N LYS A 108 20.63 1.46 -12.05
CA LYS A 108 21.87 1.37 -12.85
C LYS A 108 21.71 1.95 -14.26
N ALA A 109 20.49 2.30 -14.67
CA ALA A 109 20.21 2.80 -16.00
C ALA A 109 20.94 4.14 -16.26
N PRO A 110 21.38 4.43 -17.50
CA PRO A 110 22.02 5.71 -17.83
C PRO A 110 21.14 6.94 -17.53
N ASN A 111 19.82 6.77 -17.58
CA ASN A 111 18.81 7.78 -17.27
C ASN A 111 18.08 7.50 -15.93
N ALA A 112 18.75 6.84 -14.98
CA ALA A 112 18.16 6.43 -13.70
C ALA A 112 17.45 7.58 -12.97
N ASP A 113 18.06 8.76 -12.89
CA ASP A 113 17.48 9.89 -12.15
C ASP A 113 16.13 10.34 -12.75
N THR A 114 16.01 10.37 -14.08
CA THR A 114 14.73 10.66 -14.75
C THR A 114 13.70 9.58 -14.44
N LEU A 115 14.07 8.30 -14.50
CA LEU A 115 13.14 7.19 -14.22
C LEU A 115 12.68 7.17 -12.75
N ILE A 116 13.57 7.45 -11.80
CA ILE A 116 13.24 7.53 -10.37
C ILE A 116 12.34 8.73 -10.12
N GLN A 117 12.58 9.84 -10.79
CA GLN A 117 11.73 11.02 -10.71
C GLN A 117 10.32 10.74 -11.25
N ASP A 118 10.19 10.14 -12.44
CA ASP A 118 8.90 9.74 -13.00
C ASP A 118 8.16 8.77 -12.06
N LEU A 119 8.90 7.87 -11.42
CA LEU A 119 8.37 6.95 -10.42
C LEU A 119 7.88 7.67 -9.17
N ALA A 120 8.61 8.68 -8.69
CA ALA A 120 8.19 9.52 -7.55
C ALA A 120 6.89 10.27 -7.85
N VAL A 121 6.76 10.83 -9.07
CA VAL A 121 5.53 11.47 -9.55
C VAL A 121 4.37 10.49 -9.60
N LEU A 122 4.57 9.33 -10.24
CA LEU A 122 3.56 8.29 -10.33
C LEU A 122 3.07 7.84 -8.95
N ILE A 123 4.00 7.60 -8.03
CA ILE A 123 3.66 7.20 -6.66
C ILE A 123 2.87 8.32 -5.96
N SER A 124 3.26 9.59 -6.12
CA SER A 124 2.55 10.72 -5.51
C SER A 124 1.12 10.89 -6.04
N GLU A 125 0.88 10.61 -7.33
CA GLU A 125 -0.45 10.69 -7.95
C GLU A 125 -1.34 9.47 -7.63
N ARG A 126 -0.73 8.29 -7.56
CA ARG A 126 -1.41 7.00 -7.40
C ARG A 126 -1.49 6.55 -5.94
N GLY A 127 -0.65 7.11 -5.07
CA GLY A 127 -0.60 6.81 -3.64
C GLY A 127 -0.01 5.46 -3.24
N VAL A 128 0.40 4.58 -4.18
CA VAL A 128 1.28 3.42 -3.92
C VAL A 128 1.70 2.76 -5.24
N ALA A 129 2.89 2.16 -5.31
CA ALA A 129 3.31 1.30 -6.41
C ALA A 129 3.72 -0.10 -5.93
N PHE A 130 3.50 -1.11 -6.76
CA PHE A 130 3.82 -2.50 -6.45
C PHE A 130 4.75 -3.06 -7.51
N PHE A 131 5.85 -3.65 -7.04
CA PHE A 131 6.78 -4.37 -7.87
C PHE A 131 6.82 -5.80 -7.36
N ARG A 132 6.97 -6.77 -8.26
CA ARG A 132 7.09 -8.18 -7.88
C ARG A 132 8.49 -8.66 -8.24
N GLY A 133 8.99 -9.63 -7.49
CA GLY A 133 10.23 -10.32 -7.87
C GLY A 133 11.51 -9.49 -7.73
N GLN A 134 11.54 -8.49 -6.85
CA GLN A 134 12.66 -7.54 -6.74
C GLN A 134 13.89 -8.13 -6.05
N ASP A 135 15.03 -8.00 -6.71
CA ASP A 135 16.35 -8.41 -6.21
C ASP A 135 17.06 -7.36 -5.34
N LEU A 136 16.42 -6.21 -5.06
CA LEU A 136 16.97 -5.11 -4.26
C LEU A 136 17.57 -5.58 -2.92
N SER A 137 18.81 -5.19 -2.66
CA SER A 137 19.42 -5.28 -1.34
C SER A 137 18.91 -4.17 -0.40
N ALA A 138 19.22 -4.29 0.90
CA ALA A 138 18.93 -3.22 1.85
C ALA A 138 19.67 -1.92 1.50
N GLU A 139 20.84 -2.00 0.86
CA GLU A 139 21.57 -0.83 0.36
C GLU A 139 20.85 -0.20 -0.82
N ASP A 140 20.41 -1.01 -1.79
CA ASP A 140 19.68 -0.50 -2.96
C ASP A 140 18.37 0.18 -2.52
N MET A 141 17.69 -0.34 -1.51
CA MET A 141 16.50 0.31 -0.92
C MET A 141 16.82 1.67 -0.30
N LYS A 142 17.97 1.82 0.37
CA LYS A 142 18.42 3.12 0.92
C LYS A 142 18.71 4.12 -0.20
N VAL A 143 19.43 3.69 -1.23
CA VAL A 143 19.75 4.54 -2.39
C VAL A 143 18.46 4.98 -3.09
N LEU A 144 17.55 4.04 -3.38
CA LEU A 144 16.29 4.35 -4.05
C LEU A 144 15.41 5.27 -3.19
N GLY A 145 15.25 4.98 -1.90
CA GLY A 145 14.45 5.81 -0.98
C GLY A 145 14.98 7.23 -0.83
N GLN A 146 16.30 7.39 -0.77
CA GLN A 146 16.91 8.72 -0.71
C GLN A 146 16.70 9.48 -2.02
N LYS A 147 16.94 8.83 -3.17
CA LYS A 147 16.78 9.43 -4.50
C LYS A 147 15.34 9.82 -4.82
N LEU A 148 14.34 9.02 -4.44
CA LEU A 148 12.92 9.36 -4.63
C LEU A 148 12.59 10.73 -4.02
N GLY A 149 13.03 10.96 -2.78
CA GLY A 149 12.86 12.25 -2.11
C GLY A 149 13.68 13.37 -2.74
N GLU A 150 14.98 13.16 -2.98
CA GLU A 150 15.89 14.18 -3.54
C GLU A 150 15.44 14.66 -4.93
N LEU A 151 15.09 13.72 -5.80
CA LEU A 151 14.68 14.00 -7.19
C LEU A 151 13.24 14.54 -7.28
N SER A 152 12.45 14.38 -6.22
CA SER A 152 11.15 15.03 -6.06
C SER A 152 11.22 16.29 -5.19
N GLY A 153 12.42 16.77 -4.84
CA GLY A 153 12.62 18.09 -4.25
C GLY A 153 12.37 18.17 -2.74
N LYS A 154 12.63 17.11 -1.98
CA LYS A 154 12.69 17.19 -0.51
C LYS A 154 13.79 18.16 -0.04
N PRO A 155 13.70 18.71 1.19
CA PRO A 155 14.75 19.55 1.76
C PRO A 155 16.11 18.83 1.83
N ALA A 156 17.21 19.57 1.65
CA ALA A 156 18.56 19.01 1.61
C ALA A 156 19.00 18.41 2.96
N GLU A 157 18.42 18.90 4.06
CA GLU A 157 18.63 18.41 5.41
C GLU A 157 17.89 17.09 5.68
N SER A 158 16.96 16.68 4.80
CA SER A 158 16.17 15.47 4.98
C SER A 158 16.84 14.24 4.38
N GLY A 159 17.27 13.34 5.27
CA GLY A 159 17.87 12.05 4.91
C GLY A 159 16.87 10.89 4.90
N LEU A 160 17.36 9.73 5.33
CA LEU A 160 16.56 8.54 5.62
C LEU A 160 16.22 8.49 7.10
N HIS A 161 14.98 8.15 7.43
CA HIS A 161 14.50 8.04 8.78
C HIS A 161 15.15 6.87 9.53
N ILE A 162 15.50 7.11 10.79
CA ILE A 162 15.95 6.09 11.72
C ILE A 162 14.82 5.88 12.73
N HIS A 163 14.16 4.71 12.66
CA HIS A 163 13.07 4.40 13.57
C HIS A 163 13.57 4.41 15.02
N HIS A 164 12.80 5.02 15.93
CA HIS A 164 13.21 5.25 17.31
C HIS A 164 13.46 3.96 18.14
N LEU A 165 12.99 2.81 17.65
CA LEU A 165 13.27 1.47 18.21
C LEU A 165 14.36 0.67 17.49
N THR A 166 14.92 1.18 16.38
CA THR A 166 16.01 0.49 15.69
C THR A 166 17.26 0.48 16.57
N GLU A 167 17.86 -0.70 16.71
CA GLU A 167 19.11 -0.87 17.44
C GLU A 167 20.23 -0.01 16.81
N VAL A 168 21.04 0.61 17.68
CA VAL A 168 22.20 1.41 17.23
C VAL A 168 23.25 0.47 16.63
N ASN A 169 23.79 0.82 15.46
CA ASN A 169 24.67 -0.02 14.66
C ASN A 169 24.03 -1.35 14.25
N SER A 170 22.77 -1.28 13.80
CA SER A 170 22.05 -2.44 13.26
C SER A 170 22.86 -3.10 12.13
N PRO A 171 22.89 -4.44 12.01
CA PRO A 171 23.64 -5.14 10.96
C PRO A 171 23.25 -4.76 9.53
N LYS A 172 22.02 -4.28 9.31
CA LYS A 172 21.52 -3.79 8.00
C LYS A 172 21.65 -2.27 7.84
N GLY A 173 22.20 -1.58 8.84
CA GLY A 173 22.22 -0.12 8.96
C GLY A 173 21.04 0.42 9.77
N ASP A 174 21.27 1.52 10.48
CA ASP A 174 20.28 2.15 11.38
C ASP A 174 19.04 2.68 10.62
N GLN A 175 19.20 2.99 9.33
CA GLN A 175 18.12 3.45 8.45
C GLN A 175 17.19 2.32 7.98
N VAL A 176 17.52 1.05 8.28
CA VAL A 176 16.70 -0.11 7.91
C VAL A 176 15.94 -0.60 9.13
N HIS A 177 14.62 -0.40 9.12
CA HIS A 177 13.74 -0.91 10.16
C HIS A 177 13.25 -2.33 9.81
N ILE A 178 13.62 -3.31 10.63
CA ILE A 178 13.16 -4.69 10.47
C ILE A 178 11.74 -4.80 11.04
N VAL A 179 10.75 -4.88 10.16
CA VAL A 179 9.35 -5.09 10.52
C VAL A 179 9.13 -6.58 10.75
N THR A 180 9.06 -6.99 12.02
CA THR A 180 8.85 -8.40 12.40
C THR A 180 7.61 -8.57 13.28
N SER A 181 6.88 -9.68 13.12
CA SER A 181 5.78 -10.06 14.01
C SER A 181 6.23 -10.42 15.42
N THR A 182 7.47 -10.86 15.61
CA THR A 182 7.98 -11.31 16.93
C THR A 182 8.24 -10.15 17.88
N ARG A 183 8.79 -9.04 17.35
CA ARG A 183 9.08 -7.80 18.10
C ARG A 183 7.98 -6.75 17.95
N ARG A 184 6.72 -7.18 17.74
CA ARG A 184 5.59 -6.26 17.69
C ARG A 184 5.36 -5.60 19.04
N VAL A 185 5.60 -4.31 19.10
CA VAL A 185 5.00 -3.42 20.09
C VAL A 185 3.55 -3.19 19.67
N ASP A 186 2.71 -4.19 19.89
CA ASP A 186 1.29 -4.02 19.61
C ASP A 186 0.63 -3.43 20.84
N ARG A 187 0.04 -2.24 20.73
CA ARG A 187 -0.78 -1.60 21.80
C ARG A 187 -1.87 -2.55 22.32
N TYR A 188 -2.23 -3.55 21.52
CA TYR A 188 -3.30 -4.50 21.74
C TYR A 188 -2.80 -5.95 21.81
N ARG A 189 -1.49 -6.17 22.03
CA ARG A 189 -0.97 -7.51 22.27
C ARG A 189 -1.70 -8.08 23.49
N GLY A 190 -2.43 -9.17 23.30
CA GLY A 190 -3.23 -9.83 24.34
C GLY A 190 -4.75 -9.59 24.30
N ASP A 191 -5.25 -8.65 23.48
CA ASP A 191 -6.70 -8.48 23.28
C ASP A 191 -7.04 -8.43 21.79
N SER A 192 -7.25 -9.61 21.21
CA SER A 192 -7.64 -9.80 19.81
C SER A 192 -9.08 -9.38 19.51
N SER A 193 -9.89 -8.99 20.51
CA SER A 193 -11.27 -8.53 20.30
C SER A 193 -11.35 -7.08 19.79
N ARG A 194 -10.25 -6.33 19.85
CA ARG A 194 -10.22 -4.92 19.43
C ARG A 194 -10.14 -4.79 17.91
N LEU A 195 -10.73 -3.70 17.40
CA LEU A 195 -10.73 -3.40 15.98
C LEU A 195 -9.31 -3.13 15.46
N HIS A 196 -8.89 -3.87 14.42
CA HIS A 196 -7.62 -3.65 13.72
C HIS A 196 -7.52 -2.26 13.07
N SER A 197 -8.65 -1.63 12.76
CA SER A 197 -8.74 -0.26 12.26
C SER A 197 -8.15 0.78 13.21
N LEU A 198 -7.98 0.47 14.50
CA LEU A 198 -7.32 1.38 15.45
C LEU A 198 -5.83 1.59 15.17
N LYS A 199 -5.25 0.86 14.20
CA LYS A 199 -3.83 0.92 13.83
C LYS A 199 -3.57 1.76 12.57
N TRP A 200 -4.59 2.33 11.91
CA TRP A 200 -4.37 3.22 10.74
C TRP A 200 -3.44 4.38 11.09
N HIS A 201 -2.37 4.52 10.30
CA HIS A 201 -1.36 5.55 10.47
C HIS A 201 -0.58 5.79 9.18
N SER A 202 -0.04 7.00 9.11
CA SER A 202 1.07 7.41 8.29
C SER A 202 2.38 7.20 9.05
N ASP A 203 3.41 6.72 8.35
CA ASP A 203 4.72 6.48 8.95
C ASP A 203 5.31 7.80 9.48
N SER A 204 5.87 7.75 10.68
CA SER A 204 6.55 8.88 11.33
C SER A 204 5.75 10.19 11.43
N CYS A 205 4.40 10.16 11.31
CA CYS A 205 3.55 11.36 11.45
C CYS A 205 3.54 12.00 12.85
N TYR A 206 4.31 11.45 13.78
CA TYR A 206 4.57 11.99 15.11
C TYR A 206 5.92 12.72 15.20
N GLU A 207 6.72 12.71 14.14
CA GLU A 207 7.97 13.48 14.03
C GLU A 207 7.66 14.88 13.49
N PRO A 208 8.39 15.93 13.89
CA PRO A 208 8.22 17.29 13.35
C PRO A 208 8.33 17.36 11.81
N VAL A 209 9.18 16.51 11.22
CA VAL A 209 9.34 16.33 9.77
C VAL A 209 9.08 14.84 9.46
N PRO A 210 7.86 14.46 9.05
CA PRO A 210 7.47 13.08 8.81
C PRO A 210 8.05 12.54 7.50
N SER A 211 7.69 11.29 7.17
CA SER A 211 8.20 10.61 5.98
C SER A 211 7.58 11.11 4.68
N ASP A 212 8.33 10.99 3.58
CA ASP A 212 7.87 11.19 2.20
C ASP A 212 7.55 9.86 1.50
N TYR A 213 8.55 8.99 1.31
CA TYR A 213 8.45 7.69 0.63
C TYR A 213 8.90 6.56 1.56
N THR A 214 8.22 5.42 1.50
CA THR A 214 8.51 4.24 2.34
C THR A 214 8.68 3.00 1.48
N LEU A 215 9.86 2.40 1.48
CA LEU A 215 10.12 1.13 0.79
C LEU A 215 9.88 -0.04 1.73
N LEU A 216 9.12 -1.04 1.31
CA LEU A 216 8.83 -2.22 2.11
C LEU A 216 9.04 -3.52 1.32
N LYS A 217 10.05 -4.29 1.72
CA LYS A 217 10.34 -5.61 1.16
C LYS A 217 10.05 -6.70 2.18
N ILE A 218 8.96 -7.44 1.96
CA ILE A 218 8.63 -8.61 2.79
C ILE A 218 9.37 -9.84 2.27
N HIS A 219 10.11 -10.53 3.15
CA HIS A 219 10.88 -11.72 2.82
C HIS A 219 10.43 -12.97 3.59
N THR A 220 9.53 -12.82 4.55
CA THR A 220 8.93 -13.94 5.28
C THR A 220 7.45 -13.65 5.49
N LEU A 221 6.59 -14.56 5.04
CA LEU A 221 5.13 -14.45 5.19
C LEU A 221 4.58 -15.66 5.96
N PRO A 222 3.45 -15.45 6.65
CA PRO A 222 2.64 -16.54 7.17
C PRO A 222 2.03 -17.37 6.01
N ALA A 223 1.51 -18.56 6.34
CA ALA A 223 0.83 -19.42 5.37
C ALA A 223 -0.46 -18.78 4.82
N SER A 224 -1.09 -17.90 5.60
CA SER A 224 -2.26 -17.11 5.21
C SER A 224 -2.24 -15.77 5.95
N GLY A 225 -2.86 -14.75 5.35
CA GLY A 225 -2.88 -13.39 5.88
C GLY A 225 -1.55 -12.64 5.72
N GLY A 226 -1.38 -11.56 6.48
CA GLY A 226 -0.18 -10.72 6.45
C GLY A 226 -0.18 -9.64 5.36
N ASP A 227 -1.34 -9.43 4.75
CA ASP A 227 -1.61 -8.40 3.76
C ASP A 227 -1.44 -6.99 4.35
N THR A 228 -1.27 -6.00 3.49
CA THR A 228 -1.28 -4.60 3.91
C THR A 228 -2.45 -3.89 3.22
N LEU A 229 -3.09 -2.96 3.93
CA LEU A 229 -4.10 -2.06 3.40
C LEU A 229 -3.54 -0.64 3.31
N TRP A 230 -4.06 0.15 2.37
CA TRP A 230 -3.80 1.58 2.19
C TRP A 230 -5.11 2.32 2.04
N ALA A 231 -5.13 3.61 2.35
CA ALA A 231 -6.29 4.46 2.16
C ALA A 231 -5.87 5.83 1.64
N ASN A 232 -6.64 6.38 0.69
CA ASN A 232 -6.26 7.62 0.00
C ASN A 232 -6.76 8.87 0.73
N GLY A 233 -5.87 9.60 1.40
CA GLY A 233 -6.18 10.86 2.08
C GLY A 233 -6.65 12.00 1.15
N TYR A 234 -6.27 11.97 -0.13
CA TYR A 234 -6.78 12.92 -1.14
C TYR A 234 -8.26 12.68 -1.41
N GLU A 235 -8.67 11.42 -1.60
CA GLU A 235 -10.08 11.09 -1.85
C GLU A 235 -10.95 11.36 -0.62
N VAL A 236 -10.41 11.19 0.60
CA VAL A 236 -11.12 11.60 1.82
C VAL A 236 -11.38 13.10 1.81
N TYR A 237 -10.40 13.91 1.41
CA TYR A 237 -10.58 15.36 1.30
C TYR A 237 -11.67 15.72 0.27
N SER A 238 -11.64 15.12 -0.92
CA SER A 238 -12.64 15.36 -1.96
C SER A 238 -14.07 15.03 -1.52
N ARG A 239 -14.24 14.16 -0.53
CA ARG A 239 -15.52 13.74 0.06
C ARG A 239 -16.04 14.63 1.17
N LEU A 240 -15.26 15.61 1.62
CA LEU A 240 -15.74 16.61 2.56
C LEU A 240 -16.68 17.57 1.85
N SER A 241 -17.81 17.88 2.48
CA SER A 241 -18.67 18.94 1.97
C SER A 241 -17.92 20.27 2.00
N PRO A 242 -18.17 21.21 1.07
CA PRO A 242 -17.44 22.47 1.03
C PRO A 242 -17.43 23.25 2.37
N PRO A 243 -18.52 23.29 3.17
CA PRO A 243 -18.49 23.92 4.49
C PRO A 243 -17.57 23.19 5.49
N LEU A 244 -17.59 21.86 5.51
CA LEU A 244 -16.76 21.07 6.42
C LEU A 244 -15.28 21.14 6.01
N ALA A 245 -14.97 21.08 4.72
CA ALA A 245 -13.63 21.28 4.20
C ALA A 245 -13.06 22.62 4.68
N ARG A 246 -13.78 23.73 4.46
CA ARG A 246 -13.36 25.07 4.92
C ARG A 246 -13.16 25.19 6.42
N MET A 247 -13.96 24.48 7.21
CA MET A 247 -13.81 24.48 8.67
C MET A 247 -12.51 23.78 9.10
N LEU A 248 -12.11 22.72 8.40
CA LEU A 248 -10.92 21.93 8.72
C LEU A 248 -9.63 22.53 8.13
N GLU A 249 -9.75 23.24 7.01
CA GLU A 249 -8.66 24.02 6.41
C GLU A 249 -8.08 25.03 7.42
N GLY A 250 -6.77 24.92 7.70
CA GLY A 250 -6.07 25.77 8.67
C GLY A 250 -6.10 25.29 10.12
N LEU A 251 -6.90 24.28 10.47
CA LEU A 251 -6.80 23.62 11.77
C LEU A 251 -5.58 22.70 11.82
N ASN A 252 -5.06 22.50 13.03
CA ASN A 252 -3.95 21.59 13.29
C ASN A 252 -4.38 20.47 14.23
N ALA A 253 -3.74 19.32 14.16
CA ALA A 253 -3.94 18.19 15.04
C ALA A 253 -2.64 17.78 15.73
N LEU A 254 -2.76 17.30 16.96
CA LEU A 254 -1.68 16.69 17.74
C LEU A 254 -1.58 15.20 17.38
N HIS A 255 -0.41 14.81 16.90
CA HIS A 255 0.02 13.44 16.64
C HIS A 255 0.95 13.04 17.78
N ASP A 256 0.59 12.02 18.55
CA ASP A 256 1.33 11.67 19.77
C ASP A 256 1.40 10.16 19.94
N VAL A 257 2.62 9.64 20.01
CA VAL A 257 2.90 8.23 20.25
C VAL A 257 3.72 7.95 21.50
N ARG A 258 3.95 8.95 22.37
CA ARG A 258 4.76 8.81 23.59
C ARG A 258 4.31 7.63 24.45
N SER A 259 3.03 7.59 24.77
CA SER A 259 2.45 6.52 25.59
C SER A 259 2.57 5.12 24.97
N HIS A 260 2.76 5.04 23.65
CA HIS A 260 2.92 3.77 22.94
C HIS A 260 4.35 3.27 23.03
N TYR A 261 5.32 4.16 22.90
CA TYR A 261 6.73 3.78 22.79
C TYR A 261 7.51 3.86 24.10
N THR A 262 7.06 4.62 25.10
CA THR A 262 7.57 4.47 26.47
C THR A 262 7.37 3.04 26.96
N LYS A 263 6.17 2.48 26.77
CA LYS A 263 5.85 1.09 27.15
C LYS A 263 6.61 0.06 26.29
N ALA A 264 6.81 0.35 25.01
CA ALA A 264 7.60 -0.47 24.10
C ALA A 264 9.07 -0.63 24.54
N GLY A 265 9.70 0.49 24.91
CA GLY A 265 11.09 0.50 25.35
C GLY A 265 11.30 -0.29 26.63
N GLU A 266 10.29 -0.29 27.51
CA GLU A 266 10.25 -1.10 28.72
C GLU A 266 10.07 -2.60 28.39
N ASP A 267 9.12 -2.95 27.52
CA ASP A 267 8.76 -4.34 27.21
C ASP A 267 9.86 -5.10 26.42
N PHE A 268 10.61 -4.41 25.55
CA PHE A 268 11.63 -5.03 24.69
C PHE A 268 13.08 -4.69 25.06
N GLY A 269 13.29 -3.89 26.11
CA GLY A 269 14.63 -3.50 26.57
C GLY A 269 15.40 -2.58 25.61
N ASN A 270 14.77 -2.11 24.52
CA ASN A 270 15.38 -1.18 23.58
C ASN A 270 15.22 0.25 24.09
N LYS A 271 16.35 0.91 24.42
CA LYS A 271 16.34 2.33 24.73
C LYS A 271 15.89 3.13 23.51
N LEU A 272 14.91 4.02 23.70
CA LEU A 272 14.48 4.94 22.66
C LEU A 272 15.66 5.76 22.14
N ARG A 273 15.81 5.82 20.81
CA ARG A 273 16.85 6.63 20.18
C ARG A 273 16.51 8.13 20.31
N THR A 274 17.35 8.87 21.02
CA THR A 274 17.17 10.31 21.28
C THR A 274 17.92 11.23 20.33
N GLY A 275 18.89 10.69 19.59
CA GLY A 275 19.64 11.42 18.57
C GLY A 275 18.80 11.74 17.35
N GLU A 276 19.46 12.28 16.32
CA GLU A 276 18.83 12.59 15.04
C GLU A 276 18.25 11.34 14.36
N ARG A 277 17.02 11.46 13.86
CA ARG A 277 16.27 10.41 13.18
C ARG A 277 15.98 10.76 11.72
N GLY A 278 17.02 11.19 11.01
CA GLY A 278 17.00 11.49 9.58
C GLY A 278 16.76 12.96 9.21
N HIS A 279 16.55 13.82 10.19
CA HIS A 279 16.48 15.28 10.00
C HIS A 279 16.81 15.98 11.32
N PRO A 280 17.49 17.16 11.33
CA PRO A 280 17.89 17.84 12.56
C PRO A 280 16.76 18.17 13.55
N LEU A 281 15.54 18.37 13.04
CA LEU A 281 14.34 18.60 13.86
C LEU A 281 13.73 17.31 14.45
N ASN A 282 14.08 16.14 13.92
CA ASN A 282 13.58 14.84 14.38
C ASN A 282 14.53 14.27 15.43
N THR A 283 14.49 14.84 16.63
CA THR A 283 15.36 14.47 17.76
C THR A 283 14.55 14.28 19.04
N GLY A 284 15.21 13.94 20.15
CA GLY A 284 14.59 13.89 21.47
C GLY A 284 13.68 12.68 21.70
N GLN A 285 12.88 12.72 22.77
CA GLN A 285 12.01 11.62 23.22
C GLN A 285 10.53 11.91 23.09
N ASP A 286 10.17 13.15 22.74
CA ASP A 286 8.79 13.60 22.82
C ASP A 286 7.88 12.94 21.78
N LEU A 287 8.41 12.33 20.70
CA LEU A 287 7.68 11.56 19.67
C LEU A 287 6.24 12.05 19.46
N CYS A 288 6.10 13.37 19.31
CA CYS A 288 4.84 14.05 19.14
C CYS A 288 5.06 15.30 18.30
N ALA A 289 4.09 15.60 17.45
CA ALA A 289 4.14 16.72 16.54
C ALA A 289 2.75 17.28 16.30
N ILE A 290 2.70 18.56 15.91
CA ILE A 290 1.47 19.24 15.52
C ILE A 290 1.54 19.48 14.02
N HIS A 291 0.55 18.96 13.30
CA HIS A 291 0.45 19.05 11.85
C HIS A 291 -0.92 19.57 11.41
N PRO A 292 -1.05 20.16 10.21
CA PRO A 292 -2.36 20.53 9.67
C PRO A 292 -3.31 19.33 9.56
N VAL A 293 -4.59 19.54 9.87
CA VAL A 293 -5.64 18.53 9.63
C VAL A 293 -5.81 18.28 8.13
N ILE A 294 -5.75 19.36 7.34
CA ILE A 294 -5.66 19.31 5.89
C ILE A 294 -4.24 19.71 5.52
N ARG A 295 -3.45 18.79 4.98
CA ARG A 295 -2.11 19.09 4.46
C ARG A 295 -2.16 19.32 2.95
N THR A 296 -1.17 20.04 2.43
CA THR A 296 -0.84 20.08 1.01
C THR A 296 0.35 19.17 0.76
N GLN A 297 0.23 18.26 -0.20
CA GLN A 297 1.37 17.42 -0.59
C GLN A 297 2.46 18.29 -1.25
N TYR A 298 3.67 18.22 -0.69
CA TYR A 298 4.86 18.82 -1.29
C TYR A 298 5.64 17.80 -2.10
N ALA A 299 6.27 18.29 -3.17
CA ALA A 299 7.49 17.76 -3.77
C ALA A 299 7.83 18.71 -4.93
N TYR A 300 8.97 19.39 -4.94
CA TYR A 300 9.31 20.36 -6.00
C TYR A 300 9.93 19.67 -7.22
N TYR A 301 9.28 19.79 -8.38
CA TYR A 301 9.92 19.63 -9.69
C TYR A 301 9.85 20.94 -10.47
N HIS A 302 11.00 21.53 -10.83
CA HIS A 302 11.05 22.79 -11.60
C HIS A 302 10.08 23.88 -11.07
N PHE A 303 10.00 24.05 -9.75
CA PHE A 303 9.10 25.00 -9.06
C PHE A 303 7.59 24.65 -9.08
N VAL A 304 7.22 23.42 -9.45
CA VAL A 304 5.85 22.90 -9.39
C VAL A 304 5.78 21.77 -8.35
N PRO A 305 4.85 21.83 -7.38
CA PRO A 305 4.54 20.71 -6.51
C PRO A 305 4.16 19.48 -7.35
N VAL A 306 4.71 18.29 -7.08
CA VAL A 306 4.48 17.06 -7.85
C VAL A 306 2.99 16.82 -8.03
N THR A 307 2.20 17.02 -6.98
CA THR A 307 0.74 17.08 -7.08
C THR A 307 0.17 18.40 -6.55
N GLY A 308 0.65 18.88 -5.40
CA GLY A 308 0.11 20.08 -4.74
C GLY A 308 -1.34 19.89 -4.30
N TRP A 309 -1.74 18.64 -4.02
CA TRP A 309 -3.12 18.30 -3.68
C TRP A 309 -3.37 18.38 -2.17
N LYS A 310 -4.60 18.71 -1.81
CA LYS A 310 -5.08 18.69 -0.42
C LYS A 310 -5.40 17.25 0.00
N ALA A 311 -4.90 16.85 1.17
CA ALA A 311 -5.18 15.56 1.80
C ALA A 311 -5.60 15.75 3.26
N VAL A 312 -6.51 14.91 3.74
CA VAL A 312 -6.77 14.78 5.18
C VAL A 312 -5.59 14.05 5.82
N PHE A 313 -4.94 14.67 6.79
CA PHE A 313 -3.75 14.16 7.48
C PHE A 313 -4.03 13.89 8.97
N VAL A 314 -4.96 12.96 9.22
CA VAL A 314 -5.25 12.48 10.58
C VAL A 314 -5.19 10.95 10.61
N ASN A 315 -4.76 10.40 11.73
CA ASN A 315 -4.36 9.01 11.86
C ASN A 315 -5.00 8.40 13.10
N LYS A 316 -5.96 7.46 12.95
CA LYS A 316 -6.68 6.86 14.11
C LYS A 316 -5.74 6.34 15.20
N GLY A 317 -4.60 5.76 14.80
CA GLY A 317 -3.61 5.24 15.74
C GLY A 317 -2.87 6.32 16.53
N VAL A 318 -2.69 7.52 15.97
CA VAL A 318 -1.67 8.49 16.38
C VAL A 318 -2.25 9.86 16.76
N THR A 319 -3.23 10.36 16.00
CA THR A 319 -3.84 11.67 16.23
C THR A 319 -4.75 11.67 17.47
N LYS A 320 -4.50 12.58 18.41
CA LYS A 320 -5.19 12.63 19.71
C LYS A 320 -6.18 13.78 19.87
N ARG A 321 -5.93 14.91 19.18
CA ARG A 321 -6.72 16.13 19.36
C ARG A 321 -6.56 17.07 18.18
N ILE A 322 -7.65 17.70 17.74
CA ILE A 322 -7.63 18.88 16.88
C ILE A 322 -7.50 20.12 17.76
N ILE A 323 -6.45 20.89 17.52
CA ILE A 323 -6.11 22.11 18.25
C ILE A 323 -7.09 23.22 17.86
N GLY A 324 -7.54 23.99 18.84
CA GLY A 324 -8.52 25.07 18.66
C GLY A 324 -9.97 24.64 18.87
N LEU A 325 -10.25 23.34 18.99
CA LEU A 325 -11.58 22.81 19.29
C LEU A 325 -11.67 22.33 20.75
N SER A 326 -12.89 22.23 21.29
CA SER A 326 -13.14 21.50 22.53
C SER A 326 -12.81 20.01 22.36
N LYS A 327 -12.70 19.26 23.47
CA LYS A 327 -12.38 17.82 23.39
C LYS A 327 -13.48 17.06 22.65
N ASP A 328 -14.74 17.35 22.96
CA ASP A 328 -15.88 16.64 22.40
C ASP A 328 -16.05 16.94 20.90
N GLU A 329 -15.88 18.20 20.49
CA GLU A 329 -15.87 18.57 19.06
C GLU A 329 -14.72 17.89 18.31
N SER A 330 -13.51 17.95 18.88
CA SER A 330 -12.34 17.29 18.31
C SER A 330 -12.58 15.80 18.12
N ASP A 331 -13.12 15.11 19.13
CA ASP A 331 -13.38 13.67 19.06
C ASP A 331 -14.44 13.34 18.01
N ALA A 332 -15.56 14.08 18.00
CA ALA A 332 -16.63 13.87 17.03
C ALA A 332 -16.14 14.06 15.59
N ILE A 333 -15.32 15.09 15.34
CA ILE A 333 -14.74 15.36 14.03
C ILE A 333 -13.72 14.29 13.65
N LEU A 334 -12.80 13.94 14.56
CA LEU A 334 -11.82 12.88 14.29
C LEU A 334 -12.53 11.55 14.02
N ASP A 335 -13.58 11.21 14.75
CA ASP A 335 -14.36 9.99 14.51
C ASP A 335 -15.03 10.01 13.14
N TYR A 336 -15.59 11.14 12.72
CA TYR A 336 -16.14 11.30 11.37
C TYR A 336 -15.07 11.17 10.28
N LEU A 337 -13.92 11.83 10.42
CA LEU A 337 -12.81 11.72 9.46
C LEU A 337 -12.30 10.28 9.36
N ASN A 338 -12.14 9.60 10.50
CA ASN A 338 -11.75 8.19 10.52
C ASN A 338 -12.82 7.29 9.89
N LYS A 339 -14.11 7.61 10.08
CA LYS A 339 -15.21 6.92 9.41
C LYS A 339 -15.10 7.02 7.89
N LEU A 340 -14.73 8.20 7.36
CA LEU A 340 -14.51 8.36 5.92
C LEU A 340 -13.37 7.48 5.40
N PHE A 341 -12.27 7.36 6.14
CA PHE A 341 -11.20 6.42 5.77
C PHE A 341 -11.70 4.97 5.78
N LEU A 342 -12.50 4.58 6.78
CA LEU A 342 -12.88 3.19 7.03
C LEU A 342 -14.03 2.67 6.18
N GLU A 343 -15.05 3.50 5.91
CA GLU A 343 -16.29 3.07 5.28
C GLU A 343 -16.31 3.28 3.76
N ASN A 344 -15.42 4.13 3.23
CA ASN A 344 -15.23 4.26 1.78
C ASN A 344 -14.24 3.21 1.29
N HIS A 345 -14.74 2.03 0.92
CA HIS A 345 -13.91 0.93 0.43
C HIS A 345 -13.28 1.22 -0.94
N ASP A 346 -13.82 2.17 -1.70
CA ASP A 346 -13.35 2.57 -3.03
C ASP A 346 -12.10 3.48 -3.01
N LEU A 347 -11.76 4.05 -1.84
CA LEU A 347 -10.47 4.74 -1.61
C LEU A 347 -9.43 3.88 -0.89
N GLN A 348 -9.76 2.62 -0.61
CA GLN A 348 -8.86 1.67 0.04
C GLN A 348 -8.28 0.69 -0.97
N LEU A 349 -7.06 0.24 -0.72
CA LEU A 349 -6.41 -0.81 -1.49
C LEU A 349 -5.85 -1.87 -0.54
N ARG A 350 -6.07 -3.14 -0.84
CA ARG A 350 -5.47 -4.27 -0.11
C ARG A 350 -4.49 -5.00 -1.02
N PHE A 351 -3.24 -5.11 -0.60
CA PHE A 351 -2.22 -5.86 -1.34
C PHE A 351 -1.87 -7.16 -0.63
N LYS A 352 -1.97 -8.25 -1.40
CA LYS A 352 -1.57 -9.58 -0.97
C LYS A 352 -0.10 -9.85 -1.33
N TRP A 353 0.72 -9.99 -0.29
CA TRP A 353 2.15 -10.25 -0.43
C TRP A 353 2.42 -11.69 -0.92
N LYS A 354 3.58 -11.88 -1.58
CA LYS A 354 4.12 -13.19 -1.99
C LYS A 354 5.62 -13.26 -1.67
N VAL A 355 6.10 -14.36 -1.07
CA VAL A 355 7.50 -14.50 -0.59
C VAL A 355 8.48 -14.71 -1.73
N ASP A 356 8.04 -15.47 -2.73
CA ASP A 356 8.72 -15.77 -3.98
C ASP A 356 9.02 -14.51 -4.81
N ASN A 357 8.55 -13.33 -4.40
CA ASN A 357 8.49 -12.15 -5.25
C ASN A 357 8.60 -10.81 -4.49
N GLY A 358 9.63 -10.64 -3.65
CA GLY A 358 9.81 -9.47 -2.78
C GLY A 358 9.70 -8.09 -3.47
N GLY A 359 9.30 -7.07 -2.69
CA GLY A 359 9.54 -5.65 -2.95
C GLY A 359 8.36 -4.82 -3.44
N GLY A 360 7.52 -4.33 -2.52
CA GLY A 360 6.63 -3.21 -2.82
C GLY A 360 7.38 -1.89 -2.61
N LEU A 361 7.34 -0.99 -3.59
CA LEU A 361 7.88 0.36 -3.47
C LEU A 361 6.74 1.31 -3.12
N LEU A 362 6.73 1.81 -1.90
CA LEU A 362 5.54 2.41 -1.31
C LEU A 362 5.73 3.92 -1.05
N ALA A 363 4.66 4.65 -1.25
CA ALA A 363 4.32 5.93 -0.65
C ALA A 363 2.84 6.08 -0.99
N ASP A 364 1.88 6.07 -0.07
CA ASP A 364 1.74 6.69 1.24
C ASP A 364 0.89 5.75 2.13
N ASP A 365 1.03 5.77 3.47
CA ASP A 365 0.12 5.18 4.50
C ASP A 365 -0.23 3.66 4.51
N PRO A 366 0.68 2.76 4.93
CA PRO A 366 0.36 1.34 5.12
C PRO A 366 -0.27 1.01 6.47
N LEU A 367 -1.42 0.34 6.45
CA LEU A 367 -1.91 -0.49 7.55
C LEU A 367 -1.55 -1.98 7.33
N PRO A 368 -0.55 -2.55 8.01
CA PRO A 368 -0.34 -3.98 7.98
C PRO A 368 -1.51 -4.71 8.67
N THR A 369 -2.21 -5.55 7.93
CA THR A 369 -3.23 -6.46 8.48
C THR A 369 -2.53 -7.49 9.34
N SER A 370 -3.11 -7.75 10.50
CA SER A 370 -2.55 -8.67 11.49
C SER A 370 -3.47 -9.86 11.67
N ASP A 371 -3.81 -10.50 10.55
CA ASP A 371 -4.76 -11.61 10.39
C ASP A 371 -4.05 -12.97 10.31
N TYR A 372 -2.90 -13.11 10.99
CA TYR A 372 -2.01 -14.25 10.85
C TYR A 372 -1.51 -14.83 12.18
N GLU A 373 -2.20 -14.51 13.28
CA GLU A 373 -1.91 -15.03 14.63
C GLU A 373 -0.41 -14.86 15.00
N ASP A 374 0.22 -15.91 15.55
CA ASP A 374 1.62 -15.93 15.98
C ASP A 374 2.60 -16.27 14.86
N GLN A 375 2.12 -16.40 13.61
CA GLN A 375 2.98 -16.78 12.50
C GLN A 375 4.01 -15.69 12.18
N LEU A 376 5.17 -16.13 11.69
CA LEU A 376 6.29 -15.26 11.43
C LEU A 376 6.04 -14.44 10.15
N ARG A 377 6.08 -13.11 10.29
CA ARG A 377 6.08 -12.16 9.17
C ARG A 377 7.27 -11.23 9.36
N VAL A 378 8.16 -11.16 8.38
CA VAL A 378 9.36 -10.32 8.44
C VAL A 378 9.59 -9.61 7.11
N GLY A 379 9.91 -8.33 7.21
CA GLY A 379 10.37 -7.54 6.07
C GLY A 379 11.30 -6.41 6.49
N ASP A 380 12.01 -5.88 5.50
CA ASP A 380 12.86 -4.71 5.63
C ASP A 380 12.09 -3.48 5.18
N ARG A 381 12.18 -2.41 5.97
CA ARG A 381 11.58 -1.11 5.67
C ARG A 381 12.63 -0.01 5.67
N VAL A 382 12.66 0.78 4.60
CA VAL A 382 13.45 2.01 4.50
C VAL A 382 12.47 3.15 4.31
N VAL A 383 12.67 4.26 5.01
CA VAL A 383 11.74 5.39 5.01
C VAL A 383 12.54 6.65 4.75
N GLY A 384 12.17 7.43 3.74
CA GLY A 384 12.71 8.77 3.51
C GLY A 384 12.07 9.77 4.47
N VAL A 385 12.78 10.85 4.79
CA VAL A 385 12.22 12.01 5.48
C VAL A 385 11.87 13.06 4.44
N GLY A 386 10.66 13.61 4.51
CA GLY A 386 10.17 14.64 3.59
C GLY A 386 10.37 16.04 4.15
N GLU A 387 9.34 16.86 4.02
CA GLU A 387 9.23 18.22 4.52
C GLU A 387 8.31 18.33 5.74
N LYS A 388 8.40 19.47 6.42
CA LYS A 388 7.44 19.80 7.48
C LYS A 388 6.04 20.01 6.86
N PRO A 389 4.99 19.31 7.32
CA PRO A 389 3.67 19.42 6.73
C PRO A 389 3.12 20.83 6.88
N TYR A 390 2.49 21.33 5.82
CA TYR A 390 1.89 22.64 5.77
C TYR A 390 0.56 22.60 5.01
N TYR A 391 -0.20 23.67 5.11
CA TYR A 391 -1.46 23.87 4.39
C TYR A 391 -1.30 25.08 3.45
N ASP A 392 -1.54 24.88 2.16
CA ASP A 392 -1.66 25.96 1.18
C ASP A 392 -3.14 26.18 0.82
N PRO A 393 -3.71 27.37 1.06
CA PRO A 393 -5.09 27.68 0.67
C PRO A 393 -5.33 27.56 -0.84
N ASN A 394 -4.30 27.76 -1.66
CA ASN A 394 -4.38 27.70 -3.13
C ASN A 394 -4.20 26.27 -3.68
N ALA A 395 -3.86 25.29 -2.83
CA ALA A 395 -3.74 23.90 -3.24
C ALA A 395 -5.07 23.39 -3.80
N LYS A 396 -4.97 22.50 -4.80
CA LYS A 396 -6.14 21.96 -5.48
C LYS A 396 -6.65 20.72 -4.76
N ASP A 397 -7.96 20.50 -4.85
CA ASP A 397 -8.52 19.17 -4.64
C ASP A 397 -8.06 18.23 -5.76
N ARG A 398 -7.70 16.98 -5.44
CA ARG A 398 -7.20 16.00 -6.42
C ARG A 398 -8.17 15.80 -7.57
N ARG A 399 -9.45 15.58 -7.28
CA ARG A 399 -10.45 15.31 -8.33
C ARG A 399 -10.55 16.47 -9.30
N ARG A 400 -10.56 17.70 -8.78
CA ARG A 400 -10.52 18.92 -9.60
C ARG A 400 -9.26 19.03 -10.44
N ALA A 401 -8.10 18.73 -9.86
CA ALA A 401 -6.83 18.77 -10.58
C ALA A 401 -6.79 17.75 -11.73
N LEU A 402 -7.45 16.59 -11.55
CA LEU A 402 -7.58 15.54 -12.57
C LEU A 402 -8.76 15.77 -13.54
N GLY A 403 -9.49 16.88 -13.44
CA GLY A 403 -10.65 17.16 -14.29
C GLY A 403 -11.86 16.25 -14.03
N LEU A 404 -11.90 15.56 -12.89
CA LEU A 404 -13.01 14.72 -12.46
C LEU A 404 -14.11 15.55 -11.77
N PRO A 405 -15.39 15.13 -11.87
CA PRO A 405 -16.48 15.80 -11.17
C PRO A 405 -16.31 15.69 -9.65
N GLY A 406 -16.58 16.78 -8.93
CA GLY A 406 -16.60 16.82 -7.48
C GLY A 406 -17.85 16.15 -6.92
N PHE A 407 -17.77 15.58 -5.71
CA PHE A 407 -18.90 14.85 -5.10
C PHE A 407 -20.08 15.76 -4.69
N PHE A 408 -19.90 17.08 -4.74
CA PHE A 408 -20.88 18.08 -4.33
C PHE A 408 -21.21 19.09 -5.45
N ASP A 409 -20.83 18.80 -6.71
CA ASP A 409 -21.06 19.72 -7.84
C ASP A 409 -22.54 19.87 -8.17
N ASP A 410 -23.30 18.78 -7.96
CA ASP A 410 -24.71 18.67 -8.32
C ASP A 410 -25.65 18.74 -7.10
N LYS A 411 -25.17 19.20 -5.93
CA LYS A 411 -25.89 19.11 -4.65
C LYS A 411 -26.30 20.43 -4.04
#